data_AF-M6H6W1-F1
#
_entry.id   AF-M6H6W1-F1
#
_cell.length_a   1.000
_cell.length_b   1.000
_cell.length_c   1.000
_cell.angle_alpha   90.00
_cell.angle_beta   90.00
_cell.angle_gamma   90.00
#
_symmetry.space_group_name_H-M   'P 1'
#
loop_
_entity.id
_entity.type
_entity.pdbx_description
1 polymer ?
#
loop_
_entity_poly.entity_id
_entity_poly.type
_entity_poly.pdbx_seq_one_letter_code
_entity_poly.pdbx_strand_id
1 'polypeptide(L)'
;MEFSLAYSPCPNDTFLFYHLTTGKATKQFQVQEELHDVERLNRAALQGKYQVTKLSFAAYFSVMNQYSILDSGSALGRNCGPILVYKKEKK
;
A
#
# COMPACT_ATOMS: atom_id res chain seq x y z
N MET A 1 1.22 2.73 -21.95
CA MET A 1 0.29 3.38 -21.00
C MET A 1 1.03 3.58 -19.69
N GLU A 2 0.80 4.66 -18.95
CA GLU A 2 1.49 4.98 -17.69
C GLU A 2 0.47 5.18 -16.57
N PHE A 3 0.78 4.73 -15.35
CA PHE A 3 -0.07 4.99 -14.19
C PHE A 3 0.73 5.20 -12.90
N SER A 4 0.13 5.90 -11.96
CA SER A 4 0.66 6.10 -10.61
C SER A 4 0.41 4.90 -9.69
N LEU A 5 1.47 4.41 -9.03
CA LEU A 5 1.42 3.38 -8.00
C LEU A 5 2.04 3.92 -6.71
N ALA A 6 1.19 4.15 -5.71
CA ALA A 6 1.62 4.67 -4.42
C ALA A 6 1.56 3.61 -3.31
N TYR A 7 2.69 3.31 -2.67
CA TYR A 7 2.78 2.28 -1.64
C TYR A 7 3.81 2.62 -0.54
N SER A 8 3.95 1.77 0.48
CA SER A 8 4.81 2.09 1.62
C SER A 8 6.28 1.71 1.39
N PRO A 9 7.24 2.38 2.03
CA PRO A 9 8.66 1.99 1.94
C PRO A 9 8.98 0.73 2.77
N CYS A 10 7.98 0.06 3.37
CA CYS A 10 8.22 -1.15 4.15
C CYS A 10 8.76 -2.30 3.27
N PRO A 11 9.67 -3.14 3.80
CA PRO A 11 10.33 -4.19 3.01
C PRO A 11 9.38 -5.14 2.28
N ASN A 12 8.22 -5.45 2.86
CA ASN A 12 7.21 -6.30 2.23
C ASN A 12 6.64 -5.69 0.93
N ASP A 13 6.42 -4.37 0.90
CA ASP A 13 5.81 -3.72 -0.25
C ASP A 13 6.84 -3.43 -1.35
N THR A 14 8.06 -3.00 -0.97
CA THR A 14 9.16 -2.83 -1.94
C THR A 14 9.56 -4.15 -2.58
N PHE A 15 9.54 -5.25 -1.83
CA PHE A 15 9.72 -6.59 -2.38
C PHE A 15 8.59 -6.96 -3.36
N LEU A 16 7.34 -6.73 -2.97
CA LEU A 16 6.16 -7.07 -3.77
C LEU A 16 6.16 -6.37 -5.14
N PHE A 17 6.53 -5.09 -5.20
CA PHE A 17 6.41 -4.28 -6.42
C PHE A 17 7.70 -4.12 -7.23
N TYR A 18 8.84 -4.63 -6.76
CA TYR A 18 10.15 -4.44 -7.38
C TYR A 18 10.19 -4.70 -8.90
N HIS A 19 9.66 -5.83 -9.37
CA HIS A 19 9.69 -6.15 -10.80
C HIS A 19 8.77 -5.25 -11.62
N LEU A 20 7.70 -4.75 -11.02
CA LEU A 20 6.76 -3.85 -11.67
C LEU A 20 7.39 -2.45 -11.83
N THR A 21 7.98 -1.92 -10.76
CA THR A 21 8.54 -0.56 -10.73
C THR A 21 9.87 -0.45 -11.48
N THR A 22 10.62 -1.54 -11.60
CA THR A 22 11.82 -1.61 -12.45
C THR A 22 11.54 -1.96 -13.92
N GLY A 23 10.27 -2.09 -14.32
CA GLY A 23 9.89 -2.43 -15.71
C GLY A 23 10.30 -3.83 -16.16
N LYS A 24 10.63 -4.72 -15.22
CA LYS A 24 11.06 -6.11 -15.48
C LYS A 24 9.88 -7.08 -15.61
N ALA A 25 8.72 -6.73 -15.08
CA ALA A 25 7.52 -7.57 -15.11
C ALA A 25 6.83 -7.56 -16.49
N THR A 26 6.72 -6.41 -17.14
CA THR A 26 6.04 -6.25 -18.44
C THR A 26 6.48 -4.97 -19.14
N LYS A 27 6.34 -4.94 -20.47
CA LYS A 27 6.56 -3.77 -21.32
C LYS A 27 5.26 -3.04 -21.71
N GLN A 28 4.10 -3.56 -21.32
CA GLN A 28 2.80 -3.02 -21.73
C GLN A 28 2.47 -1.67 -21.07
N PHE A 29 3.01 -1.43 -19.88
CA PHE A 29 2.80 -0.20 -19.13
C PHE A 29 4.04 0.21 -18.34
N GLN A 30 4.09 1.50 -17.98
CA GLN A 30 5.09 2.10 -17.10
C GLN A 30 4.44 2.53 -15.79
N VAL A 31 5.20 2.44 -14.70
CA VAL A 31 4.74 2.77 -13.35
C VAL A 31 5.47 4.00 -12.85
N GLN A 32 4.70 5.01 -12.43
CA GLN A 32 5.20 6.13 -11.63
C GLN A 32 5.09 5.77 -10.15
N GLU A 33 6.22 5.45 -9.54
CA GLU A 33 6.31 5.02 -8.15
C GLU A 33 6.26 6.23 -7.19
N GLU A 34 5.41 6.14 -6.17
CA GLU A 34 5.42 7.06 -5.04
C GLU A 34 5.45 6.31 -3.70
N LEU A 35 6.45 6.60 -2.87
CA LEU A 35 6.63 5.96 -1.57
C LEU A 35 6.17 6.88 -0.44
N HIS A 36 5.17 6.45 0.33
CA HIS A 36 4.62 7.21 1.46
C HIS A 36 4.25 6.29 2.61
N ASP A 37 4.23 6.84 3.84
CA ASP A 37 3.65 6.13 4.98
C ASP A 37 2.18 5.74 4.72
N VAL A 38 1.74 4.60 5.28
CA VAL A 38 0.40 4.04 5.03
C VAL A 38 -0.71 5.01 5.43
N GLU A 39 -0.53 5.78 6.50
CA GLU A 39 -1.54 6.74 6.93
C GLU A 39 -1.61 7.95 5.99
N ARG A 40 -0.49 8.33 5.36
CA ARG A 40 -0.51 9.33 4.29
C ARG A 40 -1.23 8.81 3.04
N LEU A 41 -1.05 7.53 2.69
CA LEU A 41 -1.77 6.88 1.59
C LEU A 41 -3.28 6.81 1.87
N ASN A 42 -3.67 6.42 3.10
CA ASN A 42 -5.07 6.40 3.54
C ASN A 42 -5.75 7.77 3.33
N ARG A 43 -5.10 8.86 3.75
CA ARG A 43 -5.63 10.21 3.54
C ARG A 43 -5.66 10.63 2.07
N ALA A 44 -4.65 10.27 1.29
CA ALA A 44 -4.58 10.59 -0.13
C ALA A 44 -5.69 9.86 -0.93
N ALA A 45 -6.06 8.64 -0.52
CA ALA A 45 -7.14 7.89 -1.13
C ALA A 45 -8.50 8.59 -0.96
N LEU A 46 -8.77 9.28 0.16
CA LEU A 46 -9.99 10.08 0.31
C LEU A 46 -10.16 11.16 -0.77
N GLN A 47 -9.06 11.57 -1.40
CA GLN A 47 -9.03 12.56 -2.47
C GLN A 47 -8.91 11.94 -3.87
N GLY A 48 -8.85 10.60 -3.96
CA GLY A 48 -8.68 9.91 -5.25
C GLY A 48 -7.33 10.19 -5.92
N LYS A 49 -6.30 10.55 -5.14
CA LYS A 49 -5.05 11.12 -5.68
C LYS A 49 -4.29 10.19 -6.63
N TYR A 50 -4.32 8.88 -6.38
CA TYR A 50 -3.51 7.89 -7.09
C TYR A 50 -4.38 6.90 -7.84
N GLN A 51 -3.94 6.44 -9.01
CA GLN A 51 -4.68 5.44 -9.79
C GLN A 51 -4.64 4.07 -9.11
N VAL A 52 -3.48 3.70 -8.55
CA VAL A 52 -3.31 2.49 -7.74
C VAL A 52 -2.61 2.87 -6.44
N THR A 53 -3.16 2.46 -5.30
CA THR A 53 -2.57 2.77 -4.00
C THR A 53 -2.72 1.63 -3.00
N LYS A 54 -1.66 1.39 -2.22
CA LYS A 54 -1.73 0.55 -1.02
C LYS A 54 -2.58 1.26 0.02
N LEU A 55 -3.49 0.52 0.64
CA LEU A 55 -4.38 1.05 1.66
C LEU A 55 -4.48 0.09 2.85
N SER A 56 -4.80 0.63 4.03
CA SER A 56 -5.33 -0.19 5.12
C SER A 56 -6.73 -0.71 4.73
N PHE A 57 -7.03 -1.98 5.03
CA PHE A 57 -8.37 -2.54 4.79
C PHE A 57 -9.48 -1.73 5.46
N ALA A 58 -9.23 -1.21 6.68
CA ALA A 58 -10.19 -0.34 7.36
C ALA A 58 -10.49 0.95 6.58
N ALA A 59 -9.48 1.57 5.96
CA ALA A 59 -9.64 2.79 5.18
C ALA A 59 -10.36 2.54 3.84
N TYR A 60 -10.28 1.33 3.29
CA TYR A 60 -10.97 0.97 2.05
C TYR A 60 -12.49 1.18 2.14
N PHE A 61 -13.10 0.86 3.28
CA PHE A 61 -14.54 1.04 3.49
C PHE A 61 -15.00 2.49 3.29
N SER A 62 -14.12 3.47 3.51
CA SER A 62 -14.41 4.89 3.30
C SER A 62 -14.31 5.35 1.85
N VAL A 63 -13.76 4.54 0.95
CA VAL A 63 -13.47 4.90 -0.45
C VAL A 63 -13.98 3.87 -1.47
N MET A 64 -14.91 2.99 -1.07
CA MET A 64 -15.44 1.92 -1.94
C MET A 64 -16.18 2.43 -3.18
N ASN A 65 -16.66 3.67 -3.15
CA ASN A 65 -17.34 4.32 -4.27
C ASN A 65 -16.38 4.78 -5.39
N GLN A 66 -15.08 4.79 -5.15
CA GLN A 66 -14.06 5.31 -6.07
C GLN A 66 -12.91 4.33 -6.32
N TYR A 67 -12.70 3.36 -5.44
CA TYR A 67 -11.67 2.32 -5.59
C TYR A 67 -12.28 0.91 -5.53
N SER A 68 -11.65 0.00 -6.25
CA SER A 68 -11.89 -1.45 -6.14
C SER A 68 -10.64 -2.14 -5.61
N ILE A 69 -10.83 -3.20 -4.80
CA ILE A 69 -9.72 -4.05 -4.35
C ILE A 69 -9.22 -4.87 -5.55
N LEU A 70 -7.90 -4.95 -5.71
CA LEU A 70 -7.26 -5.84 -6.69
C LEU A 70 -7.18 -7.27 -6.14
N ASP A 71 -7.21 -8.25 -7.04
CA ASP A 71 -7.06 -9.68 -6.70
C ASP A 71 -5.67 -10.04 -6.13
N SER A 72 -4.71 -9.12 -6.19
CA SER A 72 -3.36 -9.31 -5.67
C SER A 72 -2.84 -8.08 -4.93
N GLY A 73 -1.76 -8.26 -4.16
CA GLY A 73 -1.04 -7.19 -3.47
C GLY A 73 -1.47 -6.90 -2.03
N SER A 74 -2.40 -7.68 -1.48
CA SER A 74 -2.77 -7.61 -0.06
C SER A 74 -1.69 -8.21 0.85
N ALA A 75 -1.47 -7.59 2.01
CA ALA A 75 -0.62 -8.12 3.09
C ALA A 75 -1.50 -8.63 4.23
N LEU A 76 -1.72 -9.95 4.29
CA LEU A 76 -2.57 -10.61 5.29
C LEU A 76 -1.74 -11.41 6.27
N GLY A 77 -1.93 -11.15 7.57
CA GLY A 77 -1.29 -11.91 8.64
C GLY A 77 -2.09 -13.16 9.00
N ARG A 78 -1.40 -14.27 9.27
CA ARG A 78 -1.98 -15.50 9.83
C ARG A 78 -1.19 -15.87 11.08
N ASN A 79 -1.86 -15.92 12.23
CA ASN A 79 -1.22 -16.09 13.55
C ASN A 79 -0.15 -15.02 13.86
N CYS A 80 -0.24 -13.84 13.25
CA CYS A 80 0.61 -12.68 13.50
C CYS A 80 -0.16 -11.39 13.23
N GLY A 81 0.33 -10.26 13.76
CA GLY A 81 -0.34 -8.97 13.59
C GLY A 81 0.28 -7.86 14.45
N PRO A 82 -0.32 -6.66 14.43
CA PRO A 82 0.09 -5.57 15.30
C PRO A 82 -0.05 -5.95 16.77
N ILE A 83 0.90 -5.52 17.58
CA ILE A 83 0.90 -5.70 19.04
C ILE A 83 1.02 -4.36 19.73
N LEU A 84 0.34 -4.21 20.87
CA LEU A 84 0.51 -3.05 21.74
C LEU A 84 1.68 -3.32 22.69
N VAL A 85 2.67 -2.44 22.68
CA VAL A 85 3.81 -2.49 23.59
C VAL A 85 3.74 -1.32 24.58
N TYR A 86 4.16 -1.55 25.82
CA TYR A 86 4.24 -0.50 26.84
C TYR A 86 5.59 -0.57 27.55
N LYS A 87 6.07 0.59 28.03
CA LYS A 87 7.30 0.66 28.81
C LYS A 87 7.00 0.19 30.24
N LYS A 88 7.69 -0.84 30.70
CA LYS A 88 7.61 -1.27 32.11
C LYS A 88 8.21 -0.18 33.01
N GLU A 89 7.48 0.24 34.04
CA GLU A 89 8.04 1.14 35.06
C GLU A 89 9.22 0.46 35.76
N LYS A 90 10.29 1.22 35.99
CA LYS A 90 11.41 0.73 36.82
C LYS A 90 10.92 0.77 38.28
N LYS A 91 10.94 -0.38 38.96
CA LYS A 91 10.85 -0.43 40.42
C LYS A 91 12.06 0.25 41.04
#